data_AF-A0A655JSH7-F1
#
_entry.id   AF-A0A655JSH7-F1
#
_cell.length_a   1.000
_cell.length_b   1.000
_cell.length_c   1.000
_cell.angle_alpha   90.00
_cell.angle_beta   90.00
_cell.angle_gamma   90.00
#
_symmetry.space_group_name_H-M   'P 1'
#
loop_
_entity.id
_entity.type
_entity.pdbx_description
1 polymer ?
#
loop_
_entity_poly.entity_id
_entity_poly.type
_entity_poly.pdbx_seq_one_letter_code
_entity_poly.pdbx_strand_id
1 'polypeptide(L)'
;MTNDLPDVRERDGGPRPAPPAGGPRLSDVWVYNGRAYDLSEWISKHPGGAFFIGRTKNRDITAIVKSYHRDPAIVERILQRRYALGRDATPRDIHPKHNAPAFLFKDDFNSWRDTPKYRFDDPNDLLHRVKARLAEPALAARIKRMDTLFNAIVAVLAVGYFAVQGVRLVEPSWMPLWAFVIAMVLLRSSLAGFGHYALHRAQRGEPPR
;
A
#
# COMPACT_ATOMS: atom_id res chain seq x y z
N MET A 1 -15.43 16.25 28.91
CA MET A 1 -15.36 16.89 27.58
C MET A 1 -16.11 15.99 26.63
N THR A 2 -17.35 16.35 26.34
CA THR A 2 -18.23 15.68 25.38
C THR A 2 -17.72 15.94 23.97
N ASN A 3 -17.67 14.88 23.17
CA ASN A 3 -17.11 14.93 21.82
C ASN A 3 -18.21 15.44 20.87
N ASP A 4 -18.40 16.76 20.84
CA ASP A 4 -19.37 17.45 19.99
C ASP A 4 -18.84 17.59 18.55
N LEU A 5 -18.56 16.44 17.91
CA LEU A 5 -18.40 16.40 16.46
C LEU A 5 -19.79 16.23 15.84
N PRO A 6 -20.20 17.09 14.90
CA PRO A 6 -21.49 16.96 14.24
C PRO A 6 -21.57 15.64 13.49
N ASP A 7 -22.69 14.94 13.68
CA ASP A 7 -23.04 13.70 12.99
C ASP A 7 -23.05 13.96 11.48
N VAL A 8 -22.03 13.48 10.76
CA VAL A 8 -21.95 13.61 9.31
C VAL A 8 -23.00 12.68 8.73
N ARG A 9 -24.21 13.22 8.51
CA ARG A 9 -25.20 12.58 7.64
C ARG A 9 -24.53 12.34 6.29
N GLU A 10 -24.20 11.09 6.00
CA GLU A 10 -23.89 10.64 4.64
C GLU A 10 -25.01 11.18 3.76
N ARG A 11 -24.65 12.05 2.80
CA ARG A 11 -25.64 12.56 1.83
C ARG A 11 -26.29 11.34 1.19
N ASP A 12 -27.59 11.22 1.40
CA ASP A 12 -28.45 10.29 0.67
C ASP A 12 -28.04 10.28 -0.80
N GLY A 13 -27.83 9.07 -1.32
CA GLY A 13 -27.39 8.80 -2.69
C GLY A 13 -28.40 9.35 -3.70
N GLY A 14 -28.33 10.66 -3.95
CA GLY A 14 -28.97 11.28 -5.10
C GLY A 14 -28.52 10.58 -6.39
N PRO A 15 -29.28 10.72 -7.49
CA PRO A 15 -28.96 10.04 -8.75
C PRO A 15 -27.50 10.30 -9.09
N ARG A 16 -26.71 9.21 -9.18
CA ARG A 16 -25.31 9.31 -9.60
C ARG A 16 -25.28 10.13 -10.89
N PRO A 17 -24.40 11.14 -11.01
CA PRO A 17 -24.18 11.82 -12.27
C PRO A 17 -23.98 10.76 -13.35
N ALA A 18 -24.73 10.89 -14.45
CA ALA A 18 -24.57 9.98 -15.57
C ALA A 18 -23.07 9.95 -15.93
N PRO A 19 -22.48 8.75 -16.16
CA PRO A 19 -21.11 8.66 -16.62
C PRO A 19 -20.94 9.57 -17.84
N PRO A 20 -19.80 10.28 -17.99
CA PRO A 20 -19.54 11.11 -19.15
C PRO A 20 -19.83 10.31 -20.43
N ALA A 21 -20.60 10.91 -21.34
CA ALA A 21 -21.05 10.27 -22.56
C ALA A 21 -19.84 9.78 -23.37
N GLY A 22 -19.76 8.46 -23.60
CA GLY A 22 -18.77 7.86 -24.49
C GLY A 22 -17.77 6.87 -23.88
N GLY A 23 -17.77 6.65 -22.56
CA GLY A 23 -17.03 5.55 -21.94
C GLY A 23 -17.82 4.23 -21.98
N PRO A 24 -17.18 3.04 -22.18
CA PRO A 24 -17.88 1.78 -21.99
C PRO A 24 -18.44 1.72 -20.57
N ARG A 25 -19.74 1.44 -20.41
CA ARG A 25 -20.33 1.16 -19.10
C ARG A 25 -19.62 -0.05 -18.53
N LEU A 26 -18.73 0.18 -17.57
CA LEU A 26 -18.05 -0.90 -16.87
C LEU A 26 -19.10 -1.65 -16.09
N SER A 27 -19.15 -2.97 -16.31
CA SER A 27 -19.85 -3.83 -15.37
C SER A 27 -19.14 -3.75 -14.03
N ASP A 28 -19.91 -3.82 -12.96
CA ASP A 28 -19.43 -3.80 -11.59
C ASP A 28 -18.74 -5.14 -11.27
N VAL A 29 -17.47 -5.29 -11.70
CA VAL A 29 -16.76 -6.57 -11.71
C VAL A 29 -15.58 -6.57 -10.74
N TRP A 30 -15.32 -7.72 -10.13
CA TRP A 30 -14.09 -8.03 -9.41
C TRP A 30 -13.36 -9.15 -10.16
N VAL A 31 -12.05 -9.00 -10.31
CA VAL A 31 -11.21 -10.00 -10.99
C VAL A 31 -10.47 -10.82 -9.95
N TYR A 32 -10.57 -12.15 -10.01
CA TYR A 32 -9.84 -13.05 -9.13
C TYR A 32 -9.31 -14.26 -9.92
N ASN A 33 -7.99 -14.51 -9.83
CA ASN A 33 -7.28 -15.52 -10.63
C ASN A 33 -7.65 -15.43 -12.13
N GLY A 34 -7.70 -14.21 -12.69
CA GLY A 34 -8.00 -13.97 -14.11
C GLY A 34 -9.46 -14.15 -14.52
N ARG A 35 -10.39 -14.43 -13.59
CA ARG A 35 -11.83 -14.60 -13.88
C ARG A 35 -12.66 -13.45 -13.34
N ALA A 36 -13.79 -13.17 -13.97
CA ALA A 36 -14.69 -12.08 -13.61
C ALA A 36 -15.83 -12.53 -12.68
N TYR A 37 -16.09 -11.75 -11.63
CA TYR A 37 -17.12 -12.00 -10.63
C TYR A 37 -17.94 -10.74 -10.35
N ASP A 38 -19.23 -10.91 -10.02
CA ASP A 38 -20.09 -9.84 -9.52
C ASP A 38 -20.35 -10.05 -8.02
N LEU A 39 -19.82 -9.13 -7.21
CA LEU A 39 -19.94 -9.16 -5.75
C LEU A 39 -20.95 -8.15 -5.22
N SER A 40 -21.70 -7.47 -6.10
CA SER A 40 -22.55 -6.32 -5.73
C SER A 40 -23.52 -6.65 -4.60
N GLU A 41 -24.14 -7.83 -4.62
CA GLU A 41 -25.08 -8.29 -3.58
C GLU A 41 -24.39 -8.82 -2.31
N TRP A 42 -23.11 -9.18 -2.40
CA TRP A 42 -22.36 -9.75 -1.29
C TRP A 42 -21.57 -8.72 -0.48
N ILE A 43 -21.23 -7.57 -1.07
CA ILE A 43 -20.43 -6.52 -0.43
C ILE A 43 -20.96 -6.14 0.96
N SER A 44 -22.27 -5.98 1.12
CA SER A 44 -22.89 -5.64 2.42
C SER A 44 -22.83 -6.77 3.45
N LYS A 45 -22.54 -7.99 3.03
CA LYS A 45 -22.47 -9.22 3.86
C LYS A 45 -21.02 -9.65 4.12
N HIS A 46 -20.03 -8.92 3.60
CA HIS A 46 -18.62 -9.27 3.76
C HIS A 46 -18.19 -9.11 5.23
N PRO A 47 -17.61 -10.15 5.87
CA PRO A 47 -17.20 -10.08 7.28
C PRO A 47 -16.15 -9.00 7.59
N GLY A 48 -15.30 -8.65 6.62
CA GLY A 48 -14.35 -7.54 6.74
C GLY A 48 -14.97 -6.15 6.47
N GLY A 49 -16.30 -6.07 6.37
CA GLY A 49 -17.04 -4.86 6.07
C GLY A 49 -17.11 -4.53 4.57
N ALA A 50 -18.14 -3.76 4.20
CA ALA A 50 -18.41 -3.34 2.83
C ALA A 50 -17.38 -2.34 2.28
N PHE A 51 -16.76 -1.55 3.16
CA PHE A 51 -15.86 -0.46 2.77
C PHE A 51 -14.70 -0.92 1.90
N PHE A 52 -13.93 -1.91 2.34
CA PHE A 52 -12.72 -2.37 1.65
C PHE A 52 -13.04 -3.01 0.30
N ILE A 53 -14.05 -3.89 0.25
CA ILE A 53 -14.43 -4.59 -0.96
C ILE A 53 -15.14 -3.68 -1.98
N GLY A 54 -15.89 -2.68 -1.53
CA GLY A 54 -16.47 -1.67 -2.41
C GLY A 54 -15.39 -0.86 -3.13
N ARG A 55 -14.27 -0.56 -2.46
CA ARG A 55 -13.14 0.17 -3.05
C ARG A 55 -12.34 -0.65 -4.07
N THR A 56 -12.45 -1.98 -4.03
CA THR A 56 -11.78 -2.88 -4.99
C THR A 56 -12.63 -3.22 -6.21
N LYS A 57 -13.82 -2.63 -6.35
CA LYS A 57 -14.61 -2.71 -7.59
C LYS A 57 -13.78 -2.32 -8.81
N ASN A 58 -13.87 -3.12 -9.88
CA ASN A 58 -13.07 -3.05 -11.10
C ASN A 58 -11.56 -3.19 -10.84
N ARG A 59 -11.15 -4.14 -9.99
CA ARG A 59 -9.74 -4.47 -9.73
C ARG A 59 -9.52 -5.98 -9.77
N ASP A 60 -8.26 -6.35 -10.01
CA ASP A 60 -7.76 -7.66 -9.61
C ASP A 60 -7.55 -7.69 -8.09
N ILE A 61 -8.35 -8.52 -7.42
CA ILE A 61 -8.33 -8.71 -5.96
C ILE A 61 -7.53 -9.93 -5.53
N THR A 62 -6.86 -10.63 -6.45
CA THR A 62 -6.12 -11.88 -6.18
C THR A 62 -5.15 -11.75 -5.02
N ALA A 63 -4.29 -10.72 -5.05
CA ALA A 63 -3.29 -10.50 -4.00
C ALA A 63 -3.94 -10.20 -2.64
N ILE A 64 -5.03 -9.42 -2.62
CA ILE A 64 -5.73 -9.05 -1.39
C ILE A 64 -6.45 -10.26 -0.79
N VAL A 65 -7.15 -11.04 -1.62
CA VAL A 65 -7.82 -12.26 -1.14
C VAL A 65 -6.79 -13.24 -0.55
N LYS A 66 -5.68 -13.48 -1.23
CA LYS A 66 -4.62 -14.40 -0.80
C LYS A 66 -3.87 -13.97 0.47
N SER A 67 -3.79 -12.67 0.76
CA SER A 67 -3.07 -12.14 1.93
C SER A 67 -3.94 -12.03 3.19
N TYR A 68 -5.23 -11.70 3.04
CA TYR A 68 -6.11 -11.43 4.18
C TYR A 68 -6.99 -12.61 4.60
N HIS A 69 -7.07 -13.67 3.78
CA HIS A 69 -7.87 -14.86 4.12
C HIS A 69 -6.95 -16.03 4.45
N ARG A 70 -7.19 -16.65 5.61
CA ARG A 70 -6.44 -17.84 6.06
C ARG A 70 -6.50 -19.01 5.07
N ASP A 71 -7.66 -19.20 4.43
CA ASP A 71 -7.88 -20.25 3.42
C ASP A 71 -8.48 -19.65 2.13
N PRO A 72 -7.64 -19.20 1.19
CA PRO A 72 -8.08 -18.63 -0.09
C PRO A 72 -8.83 -19.63 -0.97
N ALA A 73 -8.63 -20.95 -0.81
CA ALA A 73 -9.28 -21.96 -1.64
C ALA A 73 -10.78 -22.07 -1.31
N ILE A 74 -11.17 -21.88 -0.06
CA ILE A 74 -12.58 -21.76 0.33
C ILE A 74 -13.21 -20.53 -0.32
N VAL A 75 -12.53 -19.39 -0.29
CA VAL A 75 -13.02 -18.15 -0.92
C VAL A 75 -13.21 -18.35 -2.42
N GLU A 76 -12.23 -18.94 -3.09
CA GLU A 76 -12.31 -19.26 -4.53
C GLU A 76 -13.52 -20.13 -4.85
N ARG A 77 -13.79 -21.17 -4.05
CA ARG A 77 -14.96 -22.03 -4.23
C ARG A 77 -16.27 -21.26 -4.09
N ILE A 78 -16.37 -20.33 -3.12
CA ILE A 78 -17.55 -19.48 -2.94
C ILE A 78 -17.72 -18.54 -4.12
N LEU A 79 -16.65 -17.86 -4.54
CA LEU A 79 -16.64 -16.97 -5.70
C LEU A 79 -17.13 -17.70 -6.96
N GLN A 80 -16.55 -18.86 -7.25
CA GLN A 80 -16.89 -19.67 -8.42
C GLN A 80 -18.35 -20.16 -8.41
N ARG A 81 -18.87 -20.59 -7.26
CA ARG A 81 -20.22 -21.16 -7.17
C ARG A 81 -21.34 -20.12 -7.15
N ARG A 82 -21.09 -18.93 -6.58
CA ARG A 82 -22.15 -17.96 -6.24
C ARG A 82 -22.10 -16.68 -7.06
N TYR A 83 -20.92 -16.30 -7.56
CA TYR A 83 -20.68 -14.94 -8.05
C TYR A 83 -19.96 -14.91 -9.41
N ALA A 84 -19.65 -16.07 -10.01
CA ALA A 84 -18.94 -16.13 -11.28
C ALA A 84 -19.81 -15.64 -12.43
N LEU A 85 -19.24 -14.79 -13.29
CA LEU A 85 -19.91 -14.30 -14.50
C LEU A 85 -19.75 -15.25 -15.70
N GLY A 86 -19.14 -16.42 -15.50
CA GLY A 86 -18.97 -17.42 -16.56
C GLY A 86 -17.97 -17.03 -17.65
N ARG A 87 -17.15 -15.98 -17.45
CA ARG A 87 -16.16 -15.51 -18.42
C ARG A 87 -14.83 -15.17 -17.76
N ASP A 88 -13.78 -15.17 -18.56
CA ASP A 88 -12.48 -14.63 -18.17
C ASP A 88 -12.54 -13.10 -18.06
N ALA A 89 -11.66 -12.57 -17.23
CA ALA A 89 -11.47 -11.14 -17.10
C ALA A 89 -10.75 -10.58 -18.31
N THR A 90 -11.17 -9.40 -18.74
CA THR A 90 -10.54 -8.63 -19.80
C THR A 90 -9.81 -7.44 -19.21
N PRO A 91 -8.81 -6.86 -19.91
CA PRO A 91 -8.16 -5.62 -19.45
C PRO A 91 -9.14 -4.45 -19.20
N ARG A 92 -10.32 -4.47 -19.83
CA ARG A 92 -11.36 -3.46 -19.63
C ARG A 92 -12.12 -3.63 -18.31
N ASP A 93 -12.09 -4.81 -17.67
CA ASP A 93 -12.74 -5.03 -16.38
C ASP A 93 -11.99 -4.39 -15.21
N ILE A 94 -10.69 -4.12 -15.42
CA ILE A 94 -9.81 -3.52 -14.41
C ILE A 94 -9.73 -2.02 -14.69
N HIS A 95 -10.43 -1.23 -13.86
CA HIS A 95 -10.32 0.22 -13.91
C HIS A 95 -8.97 0.64 -13.32
N PRO A 96 -8.19 1.48 -14.03
CA PRO A 96 -7.03 2.13 -13.46
C PRO A 96 -7.50 3.20 -12.46
N LYS A 97 -8.07 2.80 -11.33
CA LYS A 97 -8.36 3.76 -10.25
C LYS A 97 -7.02 4.21 -9.65
N HIS A 98 -6.92 5.47 -9.31
CA HIS A 98 -5.67 6.02 -8.75
C HIS A 98 -5.63 6.02 -7.23
N ASN A 99 -6.72 5.59 -6.57
CA ASN A 99 -6.91 5.66 -5.11
C ASN A 99 -6.53 7.03 -4.52
N ALA A 100 -6.65 8.09 -5.32
CA ALA A 100 -6.34 9.47 -4.94
C ALA A 100 -7.65 10.28 -4.88
N PRO A 101 -7.74 11.27 -3.98
CA PRO A 101 -8.87 12.20 -3.95
C PRO A 101 -9.10 12.91 -5.29
N ALA A 102 -10.36 13.20 -5.63
CA ALA A 102 -10.73 13.82 -6.90
C ALA A 102 -10.02 15.16 -7.16
N PHE A 103 -9.76 15.95 -6.11
CA PHE A 103 -9.09 17.25 -6.21
C PHE A 103 -7.63 17.18 -6.68
N LEU A 104 -7.00 15.99 -6.70
CA LEU A 104 -5.66 15.81 -7.25
C LEU A 104 -5.64 15.67 -8.78
N PHE A 105 -6.81 15.58 -9.42
CA PHE A 105 -6.94 15.44 -10.87
C PHE A 105 -7.48 16.72 -11.50
N LYS A 106 -7.11 16.95 -12.76
CA LYS A 106 -7.74 17.98 -13.59
C LYS A 106 -9.17 17.57 -13.92
N ASP A 107 -10.04 18.54 -14.18
CA ASP A 107 -11.46 18.29 -14.51
C ASP A 107 -11.65 17.41 -15.76
N ASP A 108 -10.69 17.44 -16.69
CA ASP A 108 -10.69 16.65 -17.92
C ASP A 108 -9.92 15.33 -17.84
N PHE A 109 -9.42 14.97 -16.64
CA PHE A 109 -8.64 13.76 -16.43
C PHE A 109 -9.49 12.51 -16.61
N ASN A 110 -9.07 11.65 -17.53
CA ASN A 110 -9.67 10.36 -17.79
C ASN A 110 -8.65 9.26 -17.53
N SER A 111 -8.84 8.48 -16.47
CA SER A 111 -7.90 7.42 -16.09
C SER A 111 -7.66 6.36 -17.17
N TRP A 112 -8.59 6.13 -18.10
CA TRP A 112 -8.36 5.18 -19.20
C TRP A 112 -7.41 5.73 -20.27
N ARG A 113 -7.40 7.05 -20.46
CA ARG A 113 -6.56 7.76 -21.42
C ARG A 113 -5.25 8.20 -20.81
N ASP A 114 -5.31 8.75 -19.61
CA ASP A 114 -4.25 9.55 -18.99
C ASP A 114 -3.40 8.75 -18.00
N THR A 115 -3.83 7.53 -17.61
CA THR A 115 -2.94 6.64 -16.84
C THR A 115 -1.79 6.19 -17.73
N PRO A 116 -0.52 6.39 -17.32
CA PRO A 116 0.62 5.86 -18.04
C PRO A 116 0.49 4.34 -18.24
N LYS A 117 0.55 3.91 -19.50
CA LYS A 117 0.62 2.48 -19.83
C LYS A 117 2.08 2.07 -19.81
N TYR A 118 2.44 1.20 -18.88
CA TYR A 118 3.78 0.64 -18.79
C TYR A 118 3.89 -0.56 -19.73
N ARG A 119 4.94 -0.57 -20.55
CA ARG A 119 5.34 -1.73 -21.36
C ARG A 119 6.37 -2.54 -20.58
N PHE A 120 5.90 -3.42 -19.72
CA PHE A 120 6.78 -4.26 -18.90
C PHE A 120 7.55 -5.30 -19.73
N ASP A 121 7.17 -5.50 -20.99
CA ASP A 121 7.83 -6.31 -22.00
C ASP A 121 8.92 -5.55 -22.77
N ASP A 122 8.96 -4.22 -22.68
CA ASP A 122 9.95 -3.38 -23.34
C ASP A 122 11.22 -3.28 -22.48
N PRO A 123 12.36 -3.87 -22.90
CA PRO A 123 13.60 -3.82 -22.14
C PRO A 123 14.22 -2.42 -22.05
N ASN A 124 13.74 -1.47 -22.86
CA ASN A 124 14.20 -0.08 -22.86
C ASN A 124 13.31 0.85 -22.02
N ASP A 125 12.30 0.32 -21.34
CA ASP A 125 11.42 1.11 -20.49
C ASP A 125 12.16 1.73 -19.28
N LEU A 126 11.47 2.58 -18.51
CA LEU A 126 12.09 3.23 -17.35
C LEU A 126 12.52 2.20 -16.29
N LEU A 127 11.70 1.17 -16.03
CA LEU A 127 11.97 0.22 -14.94
C LEU A 127 13.20 -0.63 -15.24
N HIS A 128 13.37 -1.14 -16.46
CA HIS A 128 14.55 -1.89 -16.87
C HIS A 128 15.81 -1.02 -16.87
N ARG A 129 15.72 0.24 -17.33
CA ARG A 129 16.83 1.19 -17.24
C ARG A 129 17.23 1.50 -15.80
N VAL A 130 16.25 1.68 -14.90
CA VAL A 130 16.52 1.87 -13.47
C VAL A 130 17.18 0.62 -12.88
N LYS A 131 16.69 -0.58 -13.19
CA LYS A 131 17.31 -1.85 -12.75
C LYS A 131 18.75 -1.98 -13.25
N ALA A 132 19.00 -1.71 -14.54
CA ALA A 132 20.34 -1.75 -15.13
C ALA A 132 21.27 -0.76 -14.44
N ARG A 133 20.80 0.48 -14.20
CA ARG A 133 21.55 1.51 -13.49
C ARG A 133 21.91 1.11 -12.07
N LEU A 134 20.96 0.51 -11.34
CA LEU A 134 21.17 0.00 -9.98
C LEU A 134 22.17 -1.16 -9.93
N ALA A 135 22.26 -1.95 -11.01
CA ALA A 135 23.22 -3.04 -11.14
C ALA A 135 24.64 -2.58 -11.50
N GLU A 136 24.84 -1.31 -11.90
CA GLU A 136 26.17 -0.80 -12.21
C GLU A 136 27.10 -0.90 -10.98
N PRO A 137 28.32 -1.46 -11.13
CA PRO A 137 29.20 -1.74 -9.99
C PRO A 137 29.48 -0.52 -9.10
N ALA A 138 29.68 0.64 -9.72
CA ALA A 138 29.95 1.88 -8.99
C ALA A 138 28.75 2.33 -8.14
N LEU A 139 27.53 2.24 -8.67
CA LEU A 139 26.33 2.61 -7.93
C LEU A 139 25.99 1.58 -6.86
N ALA A 140 26.10 0.29 -7.18
CA ALA A 140 25.91 -0.80 -6.21
C ALA A 140 26.90 -0.66 -5.03
N ALA A 141 28.17 -0.35 -5.31
CA ALA A 141 29.17 -0.10 -4.27
C ALA A 141 28.84 1.13 -3.42
N ARG A 142 28.34 2.21 -4.05
CA ARG A 142 27.89 3.41 -3.33
C ARG A 142 26.69 3.12 -2.42
N ILE A 143 25.69 2.40 -2.92
CA ILE A 143 24.52 1.98 -2.13
C ILE A 143 24.98 1.14 -0.93
N LYS A 144 25.86 0.15 -1.15
CA LYS A 144 26.43 -0.67 -0.07
C LYS A 144 27.16 0.16 0.99
N ARG A 145 27.93 1.18 0.58
CA ARG A 145 28.61 2.09 1.54
C ARG A 145 27.61 2.90 2.36
N MET A 146 26.56 3.42 1.73
CA MET A 146 25.49 4.15 2.42
C MET A 146 24.70 3.26 3.37
N ASP A 147 24.43 2.01 2.98
CA ASP A 147 23.83 1.00 3.86
C ASP A 147 24.69 0.73 5.09
N THR A 148 26.01 0.56 4.91
CA THR A 148 26.93 0.35 6.03
C THR A 148 26.96 1.55 6.97
N LEU A 149 27.03 2.77 6.43
CA LEU A 149 27.00 4.00 7.23
C LEU A 149 25.69 4.12 8.00
N PHE A 150 24.56 3.86 7.33
CA PHE A 150 23.25 3.88 7.95
C PHE A 150 23.14 2.88 9.11
N ASN A 151 23.60 1.64 8.91
CA ASN A 151 23.63 0.63 9.98
C ASN A 151 24.51 1.07 11.17
N ALA A 152 25.67 1.69 10.90
CA ALA A 152 26.55 2.21 11.95
C ALA A 152 25.87 3.33 12.76
N ILE A 153 25.20 4.28 12.09
CA ILE A 153 24.44 5.34 12.75
C ILE A 153 23.33 4.75 13.61
N VAL A 154 22.58 3.76 13.10
CA VAL A 154 21.52 3.08 13.85
C VAL A 154 22.07 2.39 15.10
N ALA A 155 23.24 1.74 15.01
CA ALA A 155 23.89 1.14 16.17
C ALA A 155 24.27 2.20 17.22
N VAL A 156 24.80 3.35 16.79
CA VAL A 156 25.10 4.48 17.69
C VAL A 156 23.83 5.02 18.34
N LEU A 157 22.73 5.17 17.59
CA LEU A 157 21.44 5.61 18.14
C LEU A 157 20.87 4.59 19.14
N ALA A 158 21.02 3.30 18.89
CA ALA A 158 20.59 2.26 19.82
C ALA A 158 21.41 2.28 21.11
N VAL A 159 22.73 2.44 21.03
CA VAL A 159 23.60 2.64 22.20
C VAL A 159 23.18 3.91 22.96
N GLY A 160 22.97 5.02 22.25
CA GLY A 160 22.49 6.27 22.83
C GLY A 160 21.14 6.13 23.54
N TYR A 161 20.22 5.35 22.98
CA TYR A 161 18.92 5.05 23.59
C TYR A 161 19.06 4.36 24.95
N PHE A 162 19.93 3.35 25.06
CA PHE A 162 20.18 2.70 26.35
C PHE A 162 20.99 3.58 27.31
N ALA A 163 21.96 4.34 26.80
CA ALA A 163 22.77 5.25 27.61
C ALA A 163 21.91 6.36 28.26
N VAL A 164 21.01 6.98 27.51
CA VAL A 164 20.08 8.01 28.03
C VAL A 164 19.21 7.44 29.16
N GLN A 165 18.67 6.24 28.98
CA GLN A 165 17.90 5.58 30.04
C GLN A 165 18.77 5.25 31.26
N GLY A 166 19.98 4.74 31.05
CA GLY A 166 20.93 4.44 32.11
C GLY A 166 21.29 5.68 32.94
N VAL A 167 21.66 6.80 32.29
CA VAL A 167 21.92 8.07 32.97
C VAL A 167 20.70 8.51 33.77
N ARG A 168 19.49 8.44 33.19
CA ARG A 168 18.26 8.85 33.90
C ARG A 168 17.99 8.02 35.15
N LEU A 169 18.34 6.73 35.13
CA LEU A 169 18.09 5.80 36.23
C LEU A 169 19.16 5.89 37.32
N VAL A 170 20.43 6.09 36.95
CA VAL A 170 21.56 6.08 37.89
C VAL A 170 21.81 7.46 38.49
N GLU A 171 21.78 8.52 37.68
CA GLU A 171 22.09 9.88 38.12
C GLU A 171 21.05 10.89 37.60
N PRO A 172 19.86 10.96 38.23
CA PRO A 172 18.76 11.84 37.81
C PRO A 172 19.13 13.33 37.76
N SER A 173 20.12 13.75 38.56
CA SER A 173 20.53 15.16 38.65
C SER A 173 21.17 15.68 37.36
N TRP A 174 21.81 14.80 36.58
CA TRP A 174 22.48 15.14 35.33
C TRP A 174 21.52 15.41 34.17
N MET A 175 20.29 14.89 34.24
CA MET A 175 19.33 15.02 33.15
C MET A 175 17.94 15.38 33.65
N PRO A 176 17.52 16.65 33.52
CA PRO A 176 16.19 17.07 33.91
C PRO A 176 15.13 16.38 33.03
N LEU A 177 13.91 16.22 33.57
CA LEU A 177 12.86 15.41 32.96
C LEU A 177 12.52 15.83 31.52
N TRP A 178 12.45 17.14 31.24
CA TRP A 178 12.13 17.64 29.90
C TRP A 178 13.19 17.23 28.87
N ALA A 179 14.48 17.26 29.25
CA ALA A 179 15.58 16.88 28.37
C ALA A 179 15.55 15.38 28.07
N PHE A 180 15.27 14.57 29.10
CA PHE A 180 15.06 13.13 28.94
C PHE A 180 13.91 12.82 27.97
N VAL A 181 12.75 13.48 28.13
CA VAL A 181 11.59 13.26 27.25
C VAL A 181 11.93 13.60 25.80
N ILE A 182 12.56 14.74 25.54
CA ILE A 182 12.97 15.13 24.18
C ILE A 182 13.93 14.10 23.59
N ALA A 183 14.96 13.70 24.34
CA ALA A 183 15.94 12.71 23.87
C ALA A 183 15.26 11.37 23.54
N MET A 184 14.35 10.91 24.41
CA MET A 184 13.62 9.66 24.21
C MET A 184 12.68 9.71 23.00
N VAL A 185 11.99 10.83 22.77
CA VAL A 185 11.15 11.00 21.57
C VAL A 185 12.00 10.92 20.31
N LEU A 186 13.10 11.68 20.24
CA LEU A 186 13.98 11.66 19.07
C LEU A 186 14.55 10.26 18.81
N LEU A 187 15.12 9.61 19.82
CA LEU A 187 15.74 8.29 19.68
C LEU A 187 14.72 7.22 19.28
N ARG A 188 13.52 7.22 19.89
CA ARG A 188 12.47 6.24 19.56
C ARG A 188 11.92 6.47 18.15
N SER A 189 11.66 7.72 17.77
CA SER A 189 11.19 8.05 16.42
C SER A 189 12.22 7.65 15.35
N SER A 190 13.51 7.93 15.58
CA SER A 190 14.58 7.53 14.66
C SER A 190 14.73 6.01 14.55
N LEU A 191 14.68 5.27 15.67
CA LEU A 191 14.78 3.81 15.68
C LEU A 191 13.54 3.11 15.10
N ALA A 192 12.35 3.69 15.26
CA ALA A 192 11.14 3.19 14.59
C ALA A 192 11.26 3.29 13.05
N GLY A 193 11.84 4.38 12.54
CA GLY A 193 12.15 4.54 11.12
C GLY A 193 13.08 3.45 10.58
N PHE A 194 14.07 3.03 11.38
CA PHE A 194 14.93 1.90 11.02
C PHE A 194 14.15 0.59 10.88
N GLY A 195 13.23 0.29 11.80
CA GLY A 195 12.42 -0.93 11.73
C GLY A 195 11.67 -1.06 10.40
N HIS A 196 11.07 0.03 9.93
CA HIS A 196 10.41 0.09 8.62
C HIS A 196 11.40 -0.12 7.47
N TYR A 197 12.56 0.54 7.50
CA TYR A 197 13.62 0.34 6.50
C TYR A 197 14.10 -1.12 6.43
N ALA A 198 14.32 -1.75 7.59
CA ALA A 198 14.82 -3.13 7.68
C ALA A 198 13.80 -4.17 7.16
N LEU A 199 12.49 -3.88 7.27
CA LEU A 199 11.43 -4.72 6.73
C LEU A 199 11.33 -4.63 5.20
N HIS A 200 11.63 -3.46 4.62
CA HIS A 200 11.57 -3.25 3.17
C HIS A 200 12.90 -3.46 2.44
N ARG A 201 14.03 -3.49 3.16
CA ARG A 201 15.32 -3.89 2.60
C ARG A 201 15.26 -5.36 2.18
N ALA A 202 15.86 -5.69 1.05
CA ALA A 202 16.02 -7.08 0.63
C ALA A 202 16.78 -7.86 1.73
N GLN A 203 16.05 -8.63 2.52
CA GLN A 203 16.61 -9.56 3.48
C GLN A 203 17.07 -10.76 2.66
N ARG A 204 18.39 -10.96 2.58
CA ARG A 204 19.08 -11.98 1.78
C ARG A 204 18.17 -13.16 1.36
N GLY A 205 17.68 -13.09 0.14
CA GLY A 205 17.24 -14.25 -0.64
C GLY A 205 18.24 -14.39 -1.77
N GLU A 206 18.97 -15.49 -1.80
CA GLU A 206 19.77 -15.87 -2.97
C GLU A 206 18.82 -15.92 -4.17
N PRO A 207 19.15 -15.30 -5.32
CA PRO A 207 18.31 -15.47 -6.51
C PRO A 207 18.22 -16.97 -6.82
N PRO A 208 17.04 -17.50 -7.20
CA PRO A 208 16.96 -18.87 -7.70
C PRO A 208 17.91 -18.98 -8.89
N ARG A 209 18.74 -20.04 -8.87
CA ARG A 209 19.61 -20.41 -9.99
C ARG A 209 18.79 -20.76 -11.22
#